data_AF-A0A8J1UDE7-F1
#
_entry.id   AF-A0A8J1UDE7-F1
#
_cell.length_a   1.000
_cell.length_b   1.000
_cell.length_c   1.000
_cell.angle_alpha   90.00
_cell.angle_beta   90.00
_cell.angle_gamma   90.00
#
_symmetry.space_group_name_H-M   'P 1'
#
loop_
_entity.id
_entity.type
_entity.pdbx_description
1 polymer ?
#
loop_
_entity_poly.entity_id
_entity_poly.type
_entity_poly.pdbx_seq_one_letter_code
_entity_poly.pdbx_strand_id
1 'polypeptide(L)'
;SLSLVVPLEHLETYLKWHDLCVIWMKRLISRLKVLQSIDPGNGAIGEFSMPKNIQSFIQMLRSLSMLALPSTINLVRTLALFLGATERHCSRLATSDNPRFPYHSDLSIQAIIKDDNDTTNIPSIDVLCSKFPSALIDMSTKEIHVTQPCHIHSVRRYEMMKQDLTCLWAEHREDKVYPTSEIFKPYNEGETLVGKLLCELAELKASCGIRETYIEQFIMSLERRALSLIKLVELDTNRGKTKCNVNKIKKDMTLTQEGDFHIVLSTAEKLQPGMYAAVYGDPKQITENFT
;
A
#
# COMPACT_ATOMS: atom_id res chain seq x y z
N SER A 1 21.59 16.38 9.59
CA SER A 1 20.72 15.28 10.05
C SER A 1 19.28 15.79 10.12
N LEU A 2 18.29 14.94 9.89
CA LEU A 2 16.87 15.28 10.10
C LEU A 2 16.36 14.48 11.28
N SER A 3 15.71 15.17 12.22
CA SER A 3 15.17 14.58 13.45
C SER A 3 13.71 14.97 13.58
N LEU A 4 12.86 13.99 13.86
CA LEU A 4 11.46 14.22 14.22
C LEU A 4 11.38 14.30 15.75
N VAL A 5 11.02 15.47 16.27
CA VAL A 5 10.82 15.67 17.70
C VAL A 5 9.34 15.46 17.99
N VAL A 6 9.03 14.47 18.82
CA VAL A 6 7.66 14.14 19.23
C VAL A 6 7.55 14.28 20.74
N PRO A 7 6.58 15.06 21.26
CA PRO A 7 6.28 15.09 22.69
C PRO A 7 6.01 13.69 23.25
N LEU A 8 6.47 13.42 24.48
CA LEU A 8 6.32 12.10 25.09
C LEU A 8 4.84 11.66 25.18
N GLU A 9 3.94 12.60 25.41
CA GLU A 9 2.48 12.41 25.40
C GLU A 9 1.91 11.88 24.07
N HIS A 10 2.66 12.00 22.97
CA HIS A 10 2.26 11.51 21.65
C HIS A 10 3.02 10.27 21.20
N LEU A 11 3.78 9.63 22.10
CA LEU A 11 4.57 8.44 21.79
C LEU A 11 3.72 7.31 21.20
N GLU A 12 2.58 6.99 21.81
CA GLU A 12 1.71 5.91 21.31
C GLU A 12 1.18 6.19 19.90
N THR A 13 0.81 7.43 19.61
CA THR A 13 0.36 7.85 18.27
C THR A 13 1.49 7.73 17.27
N TYR A 14 2.70 8.17 17.64
CA TYR A 14 3.88 8.05 16.78
C TYR A 14 4.25 6.60 16.49
N LEU A 15 4.18 5.70 17.47
CA LEU A 15 4.48 4.27 17.28
C LEU A 15 3.62 3.65 16.19
N LYS A 16 2.36 4.09 16.07
CA LYS A 16 1.43 3.64 15.01
C LYS A 16 1.80 4.17 13.63
N TRP A 17 2.45 5.33 13.57
CA TRP A 17 2.92 5.94 12.31
C TRP A 17 4.40 5.66 12.02
N HIS A 18 5.09 4.91 12.87
CA HIS A 18 6.56 4.81 12.83
C HIS A 18 7.07 4.40 11.44
N ASP A 19 6.55 3.31 10.88
CA ASP A 19 6.97 2.81 9.57
C ASP A 19 6.69 3.83 8.46
N LEU A 20 5.53 4.48 8.49
CA LEU A 20 5.14 5.51 7.53
C LEU A 20 6.12 6.69 7.59
N CYS A 21 6.40 7.19 8.80
CA CYS A 21 7.38 8.25 9.04
C CYS A 21 8.78 7.86 8.54
N VAL A 22 9.24 6.64 8.81
CA VAL A 22 10.55 6.15 8.37
C VAL A 22 10.64 6.09 6.85
N ILE A 23 9.59 5.62 6.16
CA ILE A 23 9.56 5.55 4.69
C ILE A 23 9.66 6.95 4.09
N TRP A 24 8.83 7.87 4.57
CA TRP A 24 8.82 9.26 4.10
C TRP A 24 10.14 9.97 4.39
N MET A 25 10.67 9.85 5.61
CA MET A 25 11.96 10.44 5.98
C MET A 25 13.12 9.91 5.13
N LYS A 26 13.14 8.60 4.83
CA LYS A 26 14.15 8.03 3.92
C LYS A 26 14.08 8.66 2.52
N ARG A 27 12.88 8.84 1.96
CA ARG A 27 12.70 9.50 0.66
C ARG A 27 13.17 10.97 0.70
N LEU A 28 12.79 11.71 1.74
CA LEU A 28 13.20 13.09 1.94
C LEU A 28 14.72 13.22 2.05
N ILE A 29 15.37 12.35 2.82
CA ILE A 29 16.83 12.33 2.97
C ILE A 29 17.52 12.05 1.63
N SER A 30 17.04 11.07 0.86
CA SER A 30 17.62 10.76 -0.45
C SER A 30 17.54 11.95 -1.42
N ARG A 31 16.40 12.64 -1.47
CA ARG A 31 16.22 13.83 -2.30
C ARG A 31 17.08 15.00 -1.82
N LEU A 32 17.12 15.25 -0.52
CA LEU A 32 17.96 16.30 0.05
C LEU A 32 19.45 16.05 -0.24
N LYS A 33 19.93 14.81 -0.15
CA LYS A 33 21.31 14.47 -0.50
C LYS A 33 21.63 14.81 -1.96
N VAL A 34 20.72 14.51 -2.89
CA VAL A 34 20.87 14.89 -4.30
C VAL A 34 20.89 16.40 -4.47
N LEU A 35 19.96 17.12 -3.85
CA LEU A 35 19.92 18.59 -3.92
C LEU A 35 21.21 19.23 -3.38
N GLN A 36 21.71 18.77 -2.24
CA GLN A 36 22.94 19.28 -1.63
C GLN A 36 24.19 18.99 -2.46
N SER A 37 24.20 17.91 -3.24
CA SER A 37 25.29 17.62 -4.17
C SER A 37 25.26 18.46 -5.45
N ILE A 38 24.07 18.95 -5.85
CA ILE A 38 23.92 19.87 -7.00
C ILE A 38 24.26 21.29 -6.56
N ASP A 39 23.62 21.76 -5.48
CA ASP A 39 23.86 23.07 -4.88
C ASP A 39 24.01 22.93 -3.35
N PRO A 40 25.24 22.96 -2.81
CA PRO A 40 25.47 22.88 -1.37
C PRO A 40 25.03 24.15 -0.61
N GLY A 41 24.60 25.20 -1.31
CA GLY A 41 24.13 26.47 -0.74
C GLY A 41 22.66 26.48 -0.31
N ASN A 42 22.14 27.69 -0.09
CA ASN A 42 20.76 27.90 0.39
C ASN A 42 19.68 27.52 -0.65
N GLY A 43 20.03 27.32 -1.93
CA GLY A 43 19.09 26.91 -2.98
C GLY A 43 18.52 25.52 -2.74
N ALA A 44 19.35 24.56 -2.32
CA ALA A 44 18.90 23.21 -1.95
C ALA A 44 17.89 23.21 -0.79
N ILE A 45 18.07 24.09 0.21
CA ILE A 45 17.14 24.23 1.33
C ILE A 45 15.80 24.83 0.86
N GLY A 46 15.86 25.81 -0.05
CA GLY A 46 14.68 26.40 -0.67
C GLY A 46 13.85 25.37 -1.44
N GLU A 47 14.47 24.56 -2.30
CA GLU A 47 13.78 23.51 -3.05
C GLU A 47 13.29 22.36 -2.15
N PHE A 48 14.06 22.02 -1.11
CA PHE A 48 13.65 21.01 -0.14
C PHE A 48 12.43 21.43 0.69
N SER A 49 12.23 22.74 0.87
CA SER A 49 11.08 23.29 1.61
C SER A 49 9.78 23.34 0.78
N MET A 50 9.83 23.02 -0.51
CA MET A 50 8.68 23.08 -1.42
C MET A 50 7.59 22.05 -1.10
N PRO A 51 6.33 22.28 -1.55
CA PRO A 51 5.17 21.41 -1.33
C PRO A 51 5.41 19.91 -1.56
N LYS A 52 6.20 19.56 -2.58
CA LYS A 52 6.51 18.18 -2.97
C LYS A 52 7.41 17.41 -1.98
N ASN A 53 8.01 18.08 -0.99
CA ASN A 53 9.01 17.51 -0.08
C ASN A 53 8.54 17.56 1.38
N ILE A 54 9.09 18.46 2.21
CA ILE A 54 8.76 18.51 3.64
C ILE A 54 7.29 18.87 3.88
N GLN A 55 6.73 19.77 3.07
CA GLN A 55 5.37 20.26 3.30
C GLN A 55 4.31 19.18 3.03
N SER A 56 4.47 18.31 2.03
CA SER A 56 3.58 17.17 1.81
C SER A 56 3.66 16.18 2.98
N PHE A 57 4.85 15.93 3.53
CA PHE A 57 5.03 15.10 4.71
C PHE A 57 4.30 15.67 5.94
N ILE A 58 4.45 16.97 6.21
CA ILE A 58 3.74 17.64 7.31
C ILE A 58 2.22 17.62 7.08
N GLN A 59 1.77 17.88 5.85
CA GLN A 59 0.35 17.81 5.49
C GLN A 59 -0.23 16.41 5.70
N MET A 60 0.50 15.37 5.31
CA MET A 60 0.11 13.98 5.54
C MET A 60 -0.08 13.71 7.04
N LEU A 61 0.91 14.04 7.88
CA LEU A 61 0.83 13.85 9.33
C LEU A 61 -0.36 14.61 9.95
N ARG A 62 -0.58 15.86 9.53
CA ARG A 62 -1.76 16.64 9.96
C ARG A 62 -3.06 15.95 9.54
N SER A 63 -3.13 15.46 8.31
CA SER A 63 -4.33 14.77 7.81
C SER A 63 -4.64 13.50 8.60
N LEU A 64 -3.62 12.75 9.02
CA LEU A 64 -3.78 11.60 9.91
C LEU A 64 -4.27 12.00 11.30
N SER A 65 -3.72 13.08 11.88
CA SER A 65 -4.18 13.55 13.20
C SER A 65 -5.64 14.02 13.21
N MET A 66 -6.10 14.63 12.11
CA MET A 66 -7.44 15.21 12.06
C MET A 66 -8.51 14.21 11.61
N LEU A 67 -8.15 13.30 10.69
CA LEU A 67 -9.11 12.49 9.93
C LEU A 67 -8.86 10.97 10.01
N ALA A 68 -8.13 10.52 11.03
CA ALA A 68 -8.07 9.11 11.39
C ALA A 68 -9.49 8.53 11.62
N LEU A 69 -9.65 7.22 11.51
CA LEU A 69 -10.96 6.56 11.49
C LEU A 69 -11.58 6.39 12.91
N PRO A 70 -12.73 7.01 13.26
CA PRO A 70 -13.60 6.58 14.37
C PRO A 70 -14.75 5.63 13.92
N SER A 71 -15.52 5.07 14.87
CA SER A 71 -16.27 3.79 14.79
C SER A 71 -17.72 3.77 14.21
N THR A 72 -18.17 4.71 13.37
CA THR A 72 -19.50 4.65 12.68
C THR A 72 -19.38 4.35 11.16
N ILE A 73 -20.40 4.14 10.32
CA ILE A 73 -20.20 3.45 9.00
C ILE A 73 -20.02 4.38 7.77
N ASN A 74 -18.95 4.14 6.99
CA ASN A 74 -18.60 4.64 5.63
C ASN A 74 -17.78 3.50 4.95
N LEU A 75 -17.76 3.32 3.61
CA LEU A 75 -17.01 2.23 2.95
C LEU A 75 -15.55 2.14 3.41
N VAL A 76 -14.86 3.27 3.56
CA VAL A 76 -13.48 3.30 4.10
C VAL A 76 -13.39 2.59 5.44
N ARG A 77 -14.41 2.77 6.30
CA ARG A 77 -14.49 2.13 7.61
C ARG A 77 -14.86 0.65 7.49
N THR A 78 -15.70 0.28 6.52
CA THR A 78 -15.99 -1.13 6.19
C THR A 78 -14.72 -1.86 5.77
N LEU A 79 -13.92 -1.29 4.86
CA LEU A 79 -12.63 -1.84 4.44
C LEU A 79 -11.64 -1.89 5.62
N ALA A 80 -11.68 -0.89 6.50
CA ALA A 80 -10.84 -0.83 7.69
C ALA A 80 -11.16 -1.91 8.73
N LEU A 81 -12.30 -2.60 8.66
CA LEU A 81 -12.59 -3.76 9.53
C LEU A 81 -11.59 -4.90 9.32
N PHE A 82 -10.96 -4.96 8.14
CA PHE A 82 -9.96 -5.96 7.77
C PHE A 82 -8.52 -5.53 8.08
N LEU A 83 -8.33 -4.37 8.72
CA LEU A 83 -7.01 -3.79 8.99
C LEU A 83 -6.60 -3.93 10.46
N GLY A 84 -5.30 -4.14 10.67
CA GLY A 84 -4.70 -4.08 12.01
C GLY A 84 -4.79 -2.69 12.63
N ALA A 85 -4.56 -2.59 13.95
CA ALA A 85 -4.66 -1.30 14.66
C ALA A 85 -3.74 -0.24 14.05
N THR A 86 -2.49 -0.57 13.75
CA THR A 86 -1.51 0.34 13.14
C THR A 86 -1.98 0.85 11.77
N GLU A 87 -2.46 -0.05 10.91
CA GLU A 87 -2.91 0.28 9.55
C GLU A 87 -4.17 1.17 9.56
N ARG A 88 -5.08 0.95 10.52
CA ARG A 88 -6.22 1.84 10.75
C ARG A 88 -5.80 3.26 11.10
N HIS A 89 -4.71 3.43 11.87
CA HIS A 89 -4.18 4.75 12.21
C HIS A 89 -3.37 5.38 11.07
N CYS A 90 -2.94 4.58 10.09
CA CYS A 90 -2.36 5.02 8.82
C CYS A 90 -3.42 5.12 7.70
N SER A 91 -4.70 5.19 8.06
CA SER A 91 -5.82 5.33 7.12
C SER A 91 -6.59 6.62 7.38
N ARG A 92 -7.28 7.14 6.36
CA ARG A 92 -7.88 8.46 6.37
C ARG A 92 -9.26 8.50 5.71
N LEU A 93 -10.20 9.21 6.35
CA LEU A 93 -11.49 9.56 5.77
C LEU A 93 -11.38 10.80 4.88
N ALA A 94 -12.27 10.89 3.90
CA ALA A 94 -12.56 12.16 3.26
C ALA A 94 -13.61 12.92 4.08
N THR A 95 -13.46 14.23 4.18
CA THR A 95 -14.43 15.12 4.83
C THR A 95 -15.00 16.10 3.83
N SER A 96 -16.31 16.32 3.89
CA SER A 96 -17.01 17.38 3.15
C SER A 96 -16.42 18.76 3.40
N ASP A 97 -15.91 18.98 4.61
CA ASP A 97 -15.46 20.29 5.08
C ASP A 97 -14.09 20.68 4.51
N ASN A 98 -13.36 19.71 3.95
CA ASN A 98 -12.09 19.95 3.27
C ASN A 98 -11.91 18.93 2.13
N PRO A 99 -12.58 19.14 0.98
CA PRO A 99 -12.67 18.16 -0.09
C PRO A 99 -11.36 17.98 -0.88
N ARG A 100 -10.31 18.75 -0.57
CA ARG A 100 -9.09 18.87 -1.36
C ARG A 100 -7.86 18.25 -0.72
N PHE A 101 -8.02 17.25 0.14
CA PHE A 101 -6.85 16.51 0.61
C PHE A 101 -6.21 15.74 -0.55
N PRO A 102 -4.93 16.01 -0.86
CA PRO A 102 -4.26 15.31 -1.94
C PRO A 102 -4.04 13.85 -1.58
N TYR A 103 -3.76 13.05 -2.62
CA TYR A 103 -3.23 11.71 -2.45
C TYR A 103 -1.93 11.77 -1.62
N HIS A 104 -1.78 10.88 -0.66
CA HIS A 104 -0.51 10.65 0.05
C HIS A 104 -0.08 9.20 -0.13
N SER A 105 1.14 9.00 -0.59
CA SER A 105 1.73 7.67 -0.73
C SER A 105 1.84 6.96 0.63
N ASP A 106 1.73 5.64 0.60
CA ASP A 106 1.90 4.72 1.74
C ASP A 106 0.84 4.77 2.84
N LEU A 107 -0.23 5.57 2.71
CA LEU A 107 -1.42 5.40 3.55
C LEU A 107 -2.12 4.06 3.25
N SER A 108 -2.63 3.39 4.28
CA SER A 108 -3.25 2.06 4.13
C SER A 108 -4.58 2.12 3.38
N ILE A 109 -5.48 3.03 3.79
CA ILE A 109 -6.69 3.38 3.04
C ILE A 109 -6.86 4.89 3.08
N GLN A 110 -7.18 5.51 1.95
CA GLN A 110 -7.52 6.92 1.90
C GLN A 110 -8.72 7.12 0.98
N ALA A 111 -9.72 7.86 1.45
CA ALA A 111 -10.75 8.38 0.56
C ALA A 111 -10.27 9.68 -0.10
N ILE A 112 -10.58 9.81 -1.39
CA ILE A 112 -10.27 10.98 -2.22
C ILE A 112 -11.59 11.37 -2.89
N ILE A 113 -11.93 12.65 -2.80
CA ILE A 113 -13.13 13.21 -3.44
C ILE A 113 -12.73 13.65 -4.85
N LYS A 114 -13.53 13.26 -5.84
CA LYS A 114 -13.38 13.73 -7.23
C LYS A 114 -13.62 15.23 -7.31
N ASP A 115 -12.91 15.91 -8.20
CA ASP A 115 -13.15 17.31 -8.45
C ASP A 115 -14.44 17.53 -9.26
N ASP A 116 -14.78 18.79 -9.51
CA ASP A 116 -16.00 19.17 -10.24
C ASP A 116 -16.03 18.63 -11.69
N ASN A 117 -14.89 18.16 -12.20
CA ASN A 117 -14.74 17.54 -13.52
C ASN A 117 -14.79 16.00 -13.48
N ASP A 118 -15.19 15.40 -12.35
CA ASP A 118 -15.17 13.95 -12.07
C ASP A 118 -13.76 13.33 -12.16
N THR A 119 -12.70 14.14 -12.03
CA THR A 119 -11.32 13.64 -12.08
C THR A 119 -10.73 13.50 -10.68
N THR A 120 -9.80 12.56 -10.52
CA THR A 120 -8.99 12.43 -9.30
C THR A 120 -7.55 12.79 -9.62
N ASN A 121 -6.99 13.75 -8.87
CA ASN A 121 -5.58 14.09 -8.99
C ASN A 121 -4.74 13.09 -8.18
N ILE A 122 -4.54 11.89 -8.73
CA ILE A 122 -3.69 10.84 -8.16
C ILE A 122 -2.35 10.84 -8.92
N PRO A 123 -1.24 11.26 -8.29
CA PRO A 123 0.05 11.30 -8.96
C PRO A 123 0.58 9.90 -9.22
N SER A 124 0.70 9.54 -10.50
CA SER A 124 1.22 8.26 -10.98
C SER A 124 2.58 7.87 -10.39
N ILE A 125 3.50 8.83 -10.26
CA ILE A 125 4.83 8.60 -9.68
C ILE A 125 4.72 8.22 -8.20
N ASP A 126 3.84 8.87 -7.44
CA ASP A 126 3.65 8.58 -6.01
C ASP A 126 3.05 7.19 -5.80
N VAL A 127 2.12 6.78 -6.66
CA VAL A 127 1.56 5.42 -6.68
C VAL A 127 2.66 4.39 -6.98
N LEU A 128 3.45 4.59 -8.04
CA LEU A 128 4.52 3.67 -8.42
C LEU A 128 5.66 3.62 -7.39
N CYS A 129 5.91 4.73 -6.68
CA CYS A 129 6.90 4.80 -5.61
C CYS A 129 6.39 4.27 -4.26
N SER A 130 5.09 3.99 -4.12
CA SER A 130 4.51 3.47 -2.87
C SER A 130 5.08 2.11 -2.51
N LYS A 131 5.15 1.78 -1.21
CA LYS A 131 5.75 0.55 -0.68
C LYS A 131 5.01 -0.69 -1.15
N PHE A 132 3.70 -0.61 -1.24
CA PHE A 132 2.84 -1.70 -1.67
C PHE A 132 2.05 -1.30 -2.93
N PRO A 133 1.60 -2.30 -3.72
CA PRO A 133 0.60 -2.09 -4.76
C PRO A 133 -0.63 -1.33 -4.23
N SER A 134 -1.29 -0.59 -5.11
CA SER A 134 -2.49 0.19 -4.79
C SER A 134 -3.72 -0.38 -5.50
N ALA A 135 -4.86 -0.33 -4.83
CA ALA A 135 -6.17 -0.57 -5.43
C ALA A 135 -6.94 0.75 -5.46
N LEU A 136 -7.50 1.08 -6.63
CA LEU A 136 -8.40 2.18 -6.85
C LEU A 136 -9.82 1.63 -6.96
N ILE A 137 -10.67 1.98 -6.01
CA ILE A 137 -12.08 1.58 -5.98
C ILE A 137 -12.90 2.82 -6.31
N ASP A 138 -13.50 2.84 -7.50
CA ASP A 138 -14.39 3.93 -7.89
C ASP A 138 -15.80 3.62 -7.42
N MET A 139 -16.34 4.49 -6.56
CA MET A 139 -17.67 4.32 -5.98
C MET A 139 -18.81 4.72 -6.91
N SER A 140 -18.56 5.57 -7.92
CA SER A 140 -19.60 5.95 -8.87
C SER A 140 -19.79 4.86 -9.93
N THR A 141 -18.69 4.30 -10.45
CA THR A 141 -18.74 3.23 -11.46
C THR A 141 -18.81 1.83 -10.85
N LYS A 142 -18.44 1.68 -9.56
CA LYS A 142 -18.26 0.40 -8.84
C LYS A 142 -17.15 -0.48 -9.42
N GLU A 143 -16.24 0.11 -10.18
CA GLU A 143 -15.12 -0.59 -10.77
C GLU A 143 -13.92 -0.60 -9.82
N ILE A 144 -13.15 -1.68 -9.90
CA ILE A 144 -11.92 -1.87 -9.14
C ILE A 144 -10.78 -1.96 -10.13
N HIS A 145 -9.79 -1.09 -9.95
CA HIS A 145 -8.54 -1.15 -10.69
C HIS A 145 -7.38 -1.34 -9.72
N VAL A 146 -6.37 -2.11 -10.11
CA VAL A 146 -5.21 -2.42 -9.28
C VAL A 146 -3.91 -2.13 -10.04
N THR A 147 -2.86 -1.81 -9.29
CA THR A 147 -1.51 -1.81 -9.84
C THR A 147 -0.96 -3.23 -9.95
N GLN A 148 0.25 -3.36 -10.49
CA GLN A 148 0.90 -4.66 -10.65
C GLN A 148 1.08 -5.43 -9.32
N PRO A 149 1.15 -6.77 -9.36
CA PRO A 149 1.41 -7.60 -8.18
C PRO A 149 2.69 -7.21 -7.43
N CYS A 150 2.74 -7.54 -6.13
CA CYS A 150 3.76 -7.03 -5.20
C CYS A 150 5.22 -7.26 -5.66
N HIS A 151 5.56 -8.44 -6.18
CA HIS A 151 6.91 -8.71 -6.68
C HIS A 151 7.29 -7.79 -7.85
N ILE A 152 6.43 -7.65 -8.86
CA ILE A 152 6.66 -6.76 -10.01
C ILE A 152 6.72 -5.29 -9.55
N HIS A 153 5.77 -4.90 -8.70
CA HIS A 153 5.71 -3.56 -8.12
C HIS A 153 7.00 -3.20 -7.37
N SER A 154 7.57 -4.14 -6.60
CA SER A 154 8.79 -3.89 -5.83
C SER A 154 10.00 -3.53 -6.70
N VAL A 155 10.15 -4.19 -7.86
CA VAL A 155 11.22 -3.91 -8.82
C VAL A 155 10.97 -2.58 -9.52
N ARG A 156 9.74 -2.38 -10.03
CA ARG A 156 9.35 -1.14 -10.68
C ARG A 156 9.48 0.06 -9.76
N ARG A 157 9.12 -0.08 -8.49
CA ARG A 157 9.28 0.95 -7.46
C ARG A 157 10.73 1.39 -7.34
N TYR A 158 11.68 0.45 -7.30
CA TYR A 158 13.11 0.77 -7.23
C TYR A 158 13.56 1.55 -8.46
N GLU A 159 13.14 1.14 -9.66
CA GLU A 159 13.46 1.82 -10.91
C GLU A 159 12.89 3.23 -10.95
N MET A 160 11.63 3.41 -10.53
CA MET A 160 10.97 4.72 -10.50
C MET A 160 11.61 5.65 -9.48
N MET A 161 11.98 5.15 -8.28
CA MET A 161 12.72 5.95 -7.30
C MET A 161 14.09 6.38 -7.82
N LYS A 162 14.81 5.48 -8.49
CA LYS A 162 16.11 5.80 -9.10
C LYS A 162 15.95 6.86 -10.18
N GLN A 163 14.92 6.72 -11.02
CA GLN A 163 14.61 7.67 -12.07
C GLN A 163 14.26 9.05 -11.49
N ASP A 164 13.40 9.13 -10.47
CA ASP A 164 13.05 10.40 -9.79
C ASP A 164 14.29 11.14 -9.29
N LEU A 165 15.22 10.42 -8.63
CA LEU A 165 16.49 11.00 -8.17
C LEU A 165 17.41 11.41 -9.33
N THR A 166 17.36 10.70 -10.47
CA THR A 166 18.18 11.00 -11.65
C THR A 166 17.66 12.23 -12.40
N CYS A 167 16.34 12.37 -12.53
CA CYS A 167 15.68 13.58 -13.04
C CYS A 167 15.97 14.79 -12.15
N LEU A 168 15.94 14.59 -10.82
CA LEU A 168 16.32 15.64 -9.87
C LEU A 168 17.78 16.07 -10.06
N TRP A 169 18.70 15.14 -10.31
CA TRP A 169 20.11 15.42 -10.57
C TRP A 169 20.35 16.18 -11.88
N ALA A 170 19.67 15.78 -12.96
CA ALA A 170 19.93 16.30 -14.29
C ALA A 170 19.32 17.68 -14.58
N GLU A 171 18.64 18.31 -13.61
CA GLU A 171 17.74 19.47 -13.75
C GLU A 171 16.62 19.29 -14.82
N HIS A 172 16.58 18.14 -15.49
CA HIS A 172 15.57 17.75 -16.45
C HIS A 172 14.36 17.21 -15.69
N ARG A 173 13.43 18.11 -15.39
CA ARG A 173 12.05 17.74 -15.07
C ARG A 173 11.28 17.46 -16.35
N GLU A 174 11.68 16.43 -17.08
CA GLU A 174 10.68 15.74 -17.88
C GLU A 174 9.91 14.87 -16.90
N ASP A 175 8.83 15.43 -16.35
CA ASP A 175 7.79 14.64 -15.70
C ASP A 175 7.24 13.72 -16.79
N LYS A 176 7.82 12.52 -16.93
CA LYS A 176 7.19 11.47 -17.73
C LYS A 176 5.81 11.27 -17.14
N VAL A 177 4.80 11.80 -17.84
CA VAL A 177 3.42 11.64 -17.45
C VAL A 177 3.09 10.18 -17.73
N TYR A 178 3.10 9.37 -16.68
CA TYR A 178 2.55 8.03 -16.75
C TYR A 178 1.03 8.17 -16.63
N PRO A 179 0.25 7.85 -17.69
CA PRO A 179 -1.20 7.91 -17.59
C PRO A 179 -1.70 6.97 -16.50
N THR A 180 -2.65 7.43 -15.69
CA THR A 180 -3.27 6.61 -14.64
C THR A 180 -3.83 5.29 -15.19
N SER A 181 -4.33 5.31 -16.43
CA SER A 181 -4.84 4.15 -17.18
C SER A 181 -3.79 3.09 -17.51
N GLU A 182 -2.50 3.44 -17.55
CA GLU A 182 -1.42 2.47 -17.79
C GLU A 182 -0.96 1.78 -16.50
N ILE A 183 -1.19 2.43 -15.36
CA ILE A 183 -0.77 1.95 -14.03
C ILE A 183 -1.85 1.09 -13.39
N PHE A 184 -3.10 1.54 -13.50
CA PHE A 184 -4.26 0.87 -12.93
C PHE A 184 -4.95 0.01 -13.98
N LYS A 185 -4.93 -1.30 -13.78
CA LYS A 185 -5.59 -2.29 -14.64
C LYS A 185 -6.86 -2.80 -13.98
N PRO A 186 -7.92 -3.12 -14.74
CA PRO A 186 -9.16 -3.65 -14.18
C PRO A 186 -8.89 -4.97 -13.44
N TYR A 187 -9.46 -5.11 -12.26
CA TYR A 187 -9.35 -6.31 -11.44
C TYR A 187 -10.52 -7.25 -11.71
N ASN A 188 -10.23 -8.42 -12.29
CA ASN A 188 -11.23 -9.40 -12.74
C ASN A 188 -11.02 -10.81 -12.16
N GLU A 189 -10.22 -10.96 -11.10
CA GLU A 189 -9.99 -12.27 -10.51
C GLU A 189 -11.13 -12.67 -9.57
N GLY A 190 -11.64 -13.89 -9.76
CA GLY A 190 -12.64 -14.48 -8.87
C GLY A 190 -12.02 -14.93 -7.54
N GLU A 191 -12.74 -14.69 -6.46
CA GLU A 191 -12.41 -15.13 -5.11
C GLU A 191 -13.65 -15.77 -4.46
N THR A 192 -13.44 -16.63 -3.47
CA THR A 192 -14.53 -17.26 -2.71
C THR A 192 -14.44 -17.05 -1.21
N LEU A 193 -13.27 -16.72 -0.67
CA LEU A 193 -13.08 -16.53 0.77
C LEU A 193 -13.85 -15.32 1.31
N VAL A 194 -13.70 -14.16 0.67
CA VAL A 194 -14.40 -12.93 1.04
C VAL A 194 -15.86 -13.02 0.60
N GLY A 195 -16.16 -13.62 -0.55
CA GLY A 195 -17.53 -13.88 -0.98
C GLY A 195 -18.33 -14.68 0.05
N LYS A 196 -17.78 -15.80 0.55
CA LYS A 196 -18.40 -16.60 1.62
C LYS A 196 -18.57 -15.82 2.91
N LEU A 197 -17.53 -15.10 3.34
CA LEU A 197 -17.60 -14.25 4.52
C LEU A 197 -18.76 -13.23 4.40
N LEU A 198 -18.89 -12.56 3.27
CA LEU A 198 -19.94 -11.55 3.06
C LEU A 198 -21.33 -12.16 3.08
N CYS A 199 -21.52 -13.36 2.49
CA CYS A 199 -22.77 -14.11 2.58
C CYS A 199 -23.12 -14.46 4.03
N GLU A 200 -22.17 -15.02 4.78
CA GLU A 200 -22.37 -15.42 6.18
C GLU A 200 -22.65 -14.21 7.08
N LEU A 201 -21.93 -13.09 6.89
CA LEU A 201 -22.16 -11.84 7.63
C LEU A 201 -23.56 -11.26 7.41
N ALA A 202 -24.13 -11.45 6.22
CA ALA A 202 -25.48 -10.98 5.90
C ALA A 202 -26.56 -11.70 6.74
N GLU A 203 -26.33 -12.96 7.07
CA GLU A 203 -27.23 -13.80 7.89
C GLU A 203 -27.12 -13.51 9.39
N LEU A 204 -25.96 -13.00 9.84
CA LEU A 204 -25.72 -12.68 11.25
C LEU A 204 -26.46 -11.42 11.71
N LYS A 205 -26.94 -11.43 12.95
CA LYS A 205 -27.64 -10.29 13.57
C LYS A 205 -26.69 -9.10 13.80
N ALA A 206 -27.06 -7.90 13.37
CA ALA A 206 -26.17 -6.72 13.46
C ALA A 206 -26.06 -6.11 14.88
N SER A 207 -27.02 -6.33 15.77
CA SER A 207 -27.15 -5.54 17.01
C SER A 207 -26.42 -6.08 18.24
N CYS A 208 -25.65 -7.16 18.12
CA CYS A 208 -25.01 -7.83 19.26
C CYS A 208 -23.49 -8.02 19.15
N GLY A 209 -22.81 -7.30 18.25
CA GLY A 209 -21.35 -7.39 18.10
C GLY A 209 -20.81 -8.68 17.47
N ILE A 210 -21.72 -9.58 17.06
CA ILE A 210 -21.35 -10.90 16.53
C ILE A 210 -20.68 -10.78 15.15
N ARG A 211 -21.03 -9.78 14.35
CA ARG A 211 -20.43 -9.55 13.02
C ARG A 211 -18.97 -9.16 13.15
N GLU A 212 -18.65 -8.27 14.09
CA GLU A 212 -17.29 -7.84 14.42
C GLU A 212 -16.45 -9.02 14.88
N THR A 213 -16.99 -9.83 15.81
CA THR A 213 -16.33 -11.05 16.29
C THR A 213 -16.08 -12.04 15.15
N TYR A 214 -17.03 -12.18 14.22
CA TYR A 214 -16.90 -13.05 13.06
C TYR A 214 -15.81 -12.57 12.09
N ILE A 215 -15.73 -11.26 11.84
CA ILE A 215 -14.66 -10.65 11.04
C ILE A 215 -13.30 -10.86 11.69
N GLU A 216 -13.18 -10.67 13.00
CA GLU A 216 -11.93 -10.93 13.73
C GLU A 216 -11.50 -12.40 13.60
N GLN A 217 -12.43 -13.35 13.74
CA GLN A 217 -12.14 -14.77 13.53
C GLN A 217 -11.69 -15.07 12.10
N PHE A 218 -12.31 -14.43 11.09
CA PHE A 218 -11.90 -14.55 9.70
C PHE A 218 -10.47 -14.04 9.49
N ILE A 219 -10.13 -12.87 10.03
CA ILE A 219 -8.77 -12.31 9.95
C ILE A 219 -7.75 -13.25 10.60
N MET A 220 -8.04 -13.75 11.80
CA MET A 220 -7.17 -14.74 12.47
C MET A 220 -7.03 -16.05 11.68
N SER A 221 -8.08 -16.49 10.99
CA SER A 221 -8.02 -17.64 10.09
C SER A 221 -7.10 -17.37 8.90
N LEU A 222 -7.20 -16.16 8.32
CA LEU A 222 -6.37 -15.74 7.20
C LEU A 222 -4.88 -15.66 7.58
N GLU A 223 -4.56 -15.09 8.74
CA GLU A 223 -3.19 -15.03 9.26
C GLU A 223 -2.60 -16.43 9.49
N ARG A 224 -3.39 -17.36 10.06
CA ARG A 224 -2.96 -18.75 10.23
C ARG A 224 -2.70 -19.44 8.89
N ARG A 225 -3.55 -19.23 7.89
CA ARG A 225 -3.32 -19.73 6.52
C ARG A 225 -2.04 -19.13 5.92
N ALA A 226 -1.81 -17.83 6.12
CA ALA A 226 -0.59 -17.16 5.65
C ALA A 226 0.68 -17.73 6.31
N LEU A 227 0.67 -17.98 7.62
CA LEU A 227 1.78 -18.64 8.32
C LEU A 227 2.02 -20.07 7.79
N SER A 228 0.95 -20.83 7.54
CA SER A 228 1.06 -22.15 6.92
C SER A 228 1.66 -22.07 5.51
N LEU A 229 1.25 -21.09 4.70
CA LEU A 229 1.81 -20.85 3.37
C LEU A 229 3.32 -20.57 3.45
N ILE A 230 3.74 -19.68 4.37
CA ILE A 230 5.15 -19.37 4.61
C ILE A 230 5.93 -20.66 4.90
N LYS A 231 5.44 -21.50 5.81
CA LYS A 231 6.12 -22.76 6.18
C LYS A 231 6.17 -23.77 5.04
N LEU A 232 5.11 -23.86 4.24
CA LEU A 232 5.09 -24.74 3.06
C LEU A 232 6.08 -24.27 1.99
N VAL A 233 6.15 -22.97 1.71
CA VAL A 233 7.13 -22.41 0.78
C VAL A 233 8.56 -22.61 1.29
N GLU A 234 8.82 -22.37 2.58
CA GLU A 234 10.14 -22.63 3.19
C GLU A 234 10.55 -24.11 3.06
N LEU A 235 9.61 -25.04 3.22
CA LEU A 235 9.87 -26.47 3.07
C LEU A 235 10.13 -26.84 1.61
N ASP A 236 9.26 -26.42 0.69
CA ASP A 236 9.32 -26.79 -0.74
C ASP A 236 10.53 -26.18 -1.45
N THR A 237 10.92 -24.96 -1.06
CA THR A 237 12.11 -24.27 -1.60
C THR A 237 13.41 -24.64 -0.88
N ASN A 238 13.37 -25.49 0.15
CA ASN A 238 14.49 -25.72 1.06
C ASN A 238 15.10 -24.38 1.54
N ARG A 239 14.23 -23.48 1.99
CA ARG A 239 14.52 -22.10 2.42
C ARG A 239 15.20 -21.27 1.32
N GLY A 240 14.63 -21.30 0.11
CA GLY A 240 15.06 -20.49 -1.03
C GLY A 240 16.22 -21.07 -1.86
N LYS A 241 16.61 -22.33 -1.64
CA LYS A 241 17.64 -23.01 -2.45
C LYS A 241 17.10 -23.57 -3.76
N THR A 242 15.81 -23.89 -3.82
CA THR A 242 15.14 -24.45 -5.00
C THR A 242 13.92 -23.62 -5.39
N LYS A 243 13.47 -23.76 -6.65
CA LYS A 243 12.25 -23.12 -7.13
C LYS A 243 11.01 -23.67 -6.42
N CYS A 244 10.05 -22.80 -6.17
CA CYS A 244 8.79 -23.15 -5.54
C CYS A 244 7.82 -23.84 -6.52
N ASN A 245 7.19 -24.94 -6.11
CA ASN A 245 6.12 -25.57 -6.87
C ASN A 245 4.76 -25.00 -6.44
N VAL A 246 4.38 -23.87 -7.05
CA VAL A 246 3.14 -23.13 -6.72
C VAL A 246 1.88 -23.99 -6.86
N ASN A 247 1.81 -24.84 -7.90
CA ASN A 247 0.63 -25.68 -8.14
C ASN A 247 0.41 -26.72 -7.04
N LYS A 248 1.51 -27.31 -6.54
CA LYS A 248 1.46 -28.23 -5.41
C LYS A 248 0.98 -27.50 -4.15
N ILE A 249 1.53 -26.32 -3.85
CA ILE A 249 1.13 -25.53 -2.67
C ILE A 249 -0.34 -25.13 -2.72
N LYS A 250 -0.82 -24.65 -3.89
CA LYS A 250 -2.24 -24.32 -4.08
C LYS A 250 -3.14 -25.52 -3.80
N LYS A 251 -2.75 -26.71 -4.26
CA LYS A 251 -3.47 -27.96 -4.00
C LYS A 251 -3.46 -28.35 -2.52
N ASP A 252 -2.29 -28.34 -1.89
CA ASP A 252 -2.10 -28.74 -0.48
C ASP A 252 -2.86 -27.81 0.48
N MET A 253 -3.00 -26.53 0.11
CA MET A 253 -3.73 -25.53 0.88
C MET A 253 -5.21 -25.39 0.50
N THR A 254 -5.70 -26.16 -0.48
CA THR A 254 -7.06 -26.01 -1.05
C THR A 254 -7.38 -24.59 -1.56
N LEU A 255 -6.37 -23.91 -2.10
CA LEU A 255 -6.46 -22.56 -2.68
C LEU A 255 -6.42 -22.65 -4.21
N THR A 256 -7.46 -23.26 -4.80
CA THR A 256 -7.54 -23.48 -6.25
C THR A 256 -7.94 -22.23 -7.04
N GLN A 257 -8.64 -21.29 -6.39
CA GLN A 257 -8.97 -19.99 -6.99
C GLN A 257 -7.80 -19.02 -6.85
N GLU A 258 -7.49 -18.30 -7.93
CA GLU A 258 -6.35 -17.40 -7.96
C GLU A 258 -6.50 -16.26 -6.95
N GLY A 259 -7.69 -15.65 -6.87
CA GLY A 259 -7.97 -14.58 -5.91
C GLY A 259 -7.78 -15.03 -4.46
N ASP A 260 -8.26 -16.22 -4.10
CA ASP A 260 -8.09 -16.77 -2.74
C ASP A 260 -6.60 -17.01 -2.41
N PHE A 261 -5.83 -17.53 -3.38
CA PHE A 261 -4.40 -17.68 -3.22
C PHE A 261 -3.69 -16.34 -3.06
N HIS A 262 -4.03 -15.33 -3.86
CA HIS A 262 -3.47 -13.99 -3.77
C HIS A 262 -3.79 -13.29 -2.45
N ILE A 263 -4.98 -13.48 -1.88
CA ILE A 263 -5.34 -12.94 -0.56
C ILE A 263 -4.43 -13.53 0.52
N VAL A 264 -4.25 -14.86 0.52
CA VAL A 264 -3.37 -15.54 1.49
C VAL A 264 -1.90 -15.15 1.27
N LEU A 265 -1.45 -15.06 0.02
CA LEU A 265 -0.08 -14.68 -0.32
C LEU A 265 0.23 -13.22 0.03
N SER A 266 -0.72 -12.30 -0.18
CA SER A 266 -0.60 -10.89 0.25
C SER A 266 -0.47 -10.78 1.76
N THR A 267 -1.21 -11.60 2.50
CA THR A 267 -1.11 -11.67 3.95
C THR A 267 0.25 -12.24 4.38
N ALA A 268 0.73 -13.28 3.68
CA ALA A 268 2.06 -13.84 3.93
C ALA A 268 3.19 -12.85 3.66
N GLU A 269 3.11 -12.06 2.58
CA GLU A 269 4.08 -11.00 2.26
C GLU A 269 4.12 -9.91 3.35
N LYS A 270 2.97 -9.56 3.94
CA LYS A 270 2.92 -8.62 5.07
C LYS A 270 3.60 -9.18 6.32
N LEU A 271 3.42 -10.48 6.61
CA LEU A 271 4.03 -11.14 7.77
C LEU A 271 5.53 -11.40 7.58
N GLN A 272 5.94 -11.78 6.37
CA GLN A 272 7.32 -12.07 5.98
C GLN A 272 7.59 -11.47 4.59
N PRO A 273 8.29 -10.33 4.50
CA PRO A 273 8.61 -9.74 3.20
C PRO A 273 9.44 -10.67 2.31
N GLY A 274 9.16 -10.68 1.00
CA GLY A 274 9.84 -11.50 -0.01
C GLY A 274 9.13 -12.81 -0.37
N MET A 275 7.93 -13.06 0.17
CA MET A 275 7.13 -14.26 -0.13
C MET A 275 6.67 -14.32 -1.58
N TYR A 276 6.27 -13.19 -2.19
CA TYR A 276 5.94 -13.20 -3.61
C TYR A 276 7.14 -13.59 -4.48
N ALA A 277 8.34 -13.11 -4.16
CA ALA A 277 9.55 -13.48 -4.89
C ALA A 277 9.94 -14.94 -4.65
N ALA A 278 9.71 -15.47 -3.44
CA ALA A 278 9.93 -16.89 -3.16
C ALA A 278 8.97 -17.81 -3.95
N VAL A 279 7.72 -17.37 -4.14
CA VAL A 279 6.67 -18.13 -4.85
C VAL A 279 6.80 -18.01 -6.37
N TYR A 280 6.93 -16.78 -6.91
CA TYR A 280 6.93 -16.53 -8.35
C TYR A 280 8.33 -16.39 -8.96
N GLY A 281 9.38 -16.28 -8.15
CA GLY A 281 10.74 -16.00 -8.60
C GLY A 281 11.07 -14.50 -8.64
N ASP A 282 12.32 -14.17 -8.97
CA ASP A 282 12.76 -12.79 -9.14
C ASP A 282 12.12 -12.19 -10.41
N PRO A 283 11.32 -11.11 -10.31
CA PRO A 283 10.70 -10.46 -11.46
C PRO A 283 11.71 -10.04 -12.53
N LYS A 284 12.95 -9.69 -12.15
CA LYS A 284 13.98 -9.29 -13.12
C LYS A 284 14.29 -10.39 -14.13
N GLN A 285 14.26 -11.65 -13.68
CA GLN A 285 14.45 -12.84 -14.51
C GLN A 285 13.20 -13.20 -15.33
N ILE A 286 12.03 -12.69 -14.95
CA ILE A 286 10.76 -12.91 -15.65
C ILE A 286 10.63 -11.93 -16.82
N THR A 287 11.07 -10.68 -16.66
CA THR A 287 11.05 -9.66 -17.72
C THR A 287 12.02 -9.91 -18.87
N GLU A 288 13.12 -10.65 -18.66
CA GLU A 288 14.08 -11.02 -19.72
C GLU A 288 13.53 -12.07 -20.71
N ASN A 289 12.41 -12.74 -20.40
CA ASN A 289 11.77 -13.71 -21.29
C ASN A 289 10.62 -13.12 -22.13
N PHE A 290 10.37 -11.81 -22.03
CA PHE A 290 9.33 -11.10 -22.78
C PHE A 290 9.85 -9.92 -23.62
N THR A 291 11.17 -9.88 -23.87
CA THR A 291 11.81 -9.01 -24.87
C THR A 291 12.32 -9.82 -26.05
#